data_AF-A0A929P1Z3-F1
#
_entry.id   AF-A0A929P1Z3-F1
#
_cell.length_a   1.000
_cell.length_b   1.000
_cell.length_c   1.000
_cell.angle_alpha   90.00
_cell.angle_beta   90.00
_cell.angle_gamma   90.00
#
_symmetry.space_group_name_H-M   'P 1'
#
loop_
_entity.id
_entity.type
_entity.pdbx_description
1 polymer ?
#
loop_
_entity_poly.entity_id
_entity_poly.type
_entity_poly.pdbx_seq_one_letter_code
_entity_poly.pdbx_strand_id
1 'polypeptide(L)'
;MNRYLISVSILLLLCLSPVAEAGCDIDELDGSMNKVGKLYMMYDIGDCYGGENDANVLTKAVRDDLLLVKEKPSSEAELREQRDQLLAVLSSIEGSLSNMMSVMDGQWQVYARITIAEMGSAKNELRNFDSTIRTRYWFPHQDYSFFEQQETGKFLIDYAAEIDAACPSAGIDERCRAALQSQIILFRHIELVRQVLANPVREKLQAIHEQLVQLDAEWEYYFEDARSQFWWEFMANNAIYDPAGDTLARPPAGQLIFMHFNAAVEYVSNSENVDRAYNLVGIVELVGYNRLRWKDKDAYSKWPVGMSVIATYVPATKGDDFGYGLMAHVKNEFSFGATRRDTGDGAEITWLFSIDLSKLFLEKSVQVKKQFRSLR
;
A
#
# COMPACT_ATOMS: atom_id res chain seq x y z
N MET A 1 -61.44 -2.19 32.43
CA MET A 1 -60.69 -1.66 31.26
C MET A 1 -59.74 -2.74 30.77
N ASN A 2 -60.24 -3.60 29.87
CA ASN A 2 -59.46 -4.53 29.06
C ASN A 2 -59.16 -3.84 27.74
N ARG A 3 -57.92 -3.78 27.25
CA ARG A 3 -57.55 -3.79 25.80
C ARG A 3 -56.04 -4.01 25.58
N TYR A 4 -55.74 -5.22 25.10
CA TYR A 4 -54.76 -5.60 24.06
C TYR A 4 -53.25 -5.32 24.24
N LEU A 5 -52.56 -6.29 24.83
CA LEU A 5 -51.19 -6.69 24.45
C LEU A 5 -51.30 -7.60 23.21
N ILE A 6 -50.88 -7.11 22.04
CA ILE A 6 -50.66 -7.94 20.86
C ILE A 6 -49.18 -8.31 20.86
N SER A 7 -48.87 -9.49 21.38
CA SER A 7 -47.58 -10.16 21.18
C SER A 7 -47.48 -10.57 19.72
N VAL A 8 -46.71 -9.81 18.95
CA VAL A 8 -46.27 -10.22 17.61
C VAL A 8 -45.10 -11.18 17.80
N SER A 9 -45.44 -12.44 18.08
CA SER A 9 -44.52 -13.57 17.91
C SER A 9 -44.34 -13.81 16.42
N ILE A 10 -43.39 -13.11 15.80
CA ILE A 10 -42.90 -13.49 14.48
C ILE A 10 -42.26 -14.87 14.66
N LEU A 11 -42.97 -15.87 14.15
CA LEU A 11 -42.49 -17.21 13.89
C LEU A 11 -41.28 -17.07 12.95
N LEU A 12 -40.08 -16.91 13.51
CA LEU A 12 -38.84 -17.36 12.90
C LEU A 12 -38.89 -18.89 12.88
N LEU A 13 -39.75 -19.43 12.01
CA LEU A 13 -39.49 -20.69 11.33
C LEU A 13 -38.24 -20.42 10.49
N LEU A 14 -37.09 -20.45 11.18
CA LEU A 14 -35.84 -20.78 10.54
C LEU A 14 -36.15 -22.04 9.74
N CYS A 15 -36.14 -21.89 8.42
CA CYS A 15 -35.89 -22.97 7.49
C CYS A 15 -34.50 -23.54 7.84
N LEU A 16 -34.39 -24.21 8.98
CA LEU A 16 -33.56 -25.39 9.16
C LEU A 16 -34.25 -26.48 8.33
N SER A 17 -34.37 -26.25 7.02
CA SER A 17 -34.13 -27.35 6.12
C SER A 17 -32.82 -27.93 6.61
N PRO A 18 -32.71 -29.24 6.89
CA PRO A 18 -31.39 -29.82 6.75
C PRO A 18 -30.98 -29.36 5.35
N VAL A 19 -30.04 -28.42 5.26
CA VAL A 19 -29.09 -28.46 4.16
C VAL A 19 -28.48 -29.82 4.42
N ALA A 20 -29.14 -30.83 3.84
CA ALA A 20 -28.68 -32.19 3.85
C ALA A 20 -27.23 -32.09 3.44
N GLU A 21 -26.38 -32.97 3.97
CA GLU A 21 -25.11 -33.28 3.35
C GLU A 21 -25.42 -33.54 1.87
N ALA A 22 -25.41 -32.50 1.04
CA ALA A 22 -25.50 -32.61 -0.38
C ALA A 22 -24.15 -33.22 -0.70
N GLY A 23 -24.15 -34.51 -0.99
CA GLY A 23 -22.91 -35.22 -1.22
C GLY A 23 -22.18 -34.46 -2.33
N CYS A 24 -20.90 -34.15 -2.12
CA CYS A 24 -20.07 -33.61 -3.19
C CYS A 24 -19.75 -34.69 -4.26
N ASP A 25 -20.66 -35.65 -4.45
CA ASP A 25 -20.52 -36.80 -5.33
C ASP A 25 -21.12 -36.47 -6.70
N ILE A 26 -20.36 -36.84 -7.73
CA ILE A 26 -20.73 -36.67 -9.14
C ILE A 26 -21.95 -37.51 -9.48
N ASP A 27 -22.16 -38.64 -8.79
CA ASP A 27 -23.31 -39.51 -9.03
C ASP A 27 -24.64 -38.81 -8.67
N GLU A 28 -24.62 -37.78 -7.82
CA GLU A 28 -25.79 -36.95 -7.55
C GLU A 28 -26.15 -36.04 -8.73
N LEU A 29 -25.28 -35.86 -9.73
CA LEU A 29 -25.54 -35.02 -10.91
C LEU A 29 -26.53 -35.64 -11.91
N ASP A 30 -26.93 -36.91 -11.75
CA ASP A 30 -27.88 -37.58 -12.64
C ASP A 30 -29.27 -36.91 -12.58
N GLY A 31 -29.70 -36.29 -13.69
CA GLY A 31 -30.96 -35.53 -13.79
C GLY A 31 -31.03 -34.60 -15.00
N SER A 32 -32.24 -34.17 -15.38
CA SER A 32 -32.53 -33.40 -16.60
C SER A 32 -32.05 -31.94 -16.61
N MET A 33 -31.21 -31.51 -15.67
CA MET A 33 -30.71 -30.13 -15.57
C MET A 33 -29.35 -29.97 -16.28
N ASN A 34 -28.99 -28.73 -16.59
CA ASN A 34 -27.67 -28.37 -17.11
C ASN A 34 -26.58 -28.81 -16.09
N LYS A 35 -25.78 -29.82 -16.46
CA LYS A 35 -24.74 -30.43 -15.62
C LYS A 35 -23.71 -29.42 -15.13
N VAL A 36 -23.32 -28.48 -16.00
CA VAL A 36 -22.39 -27.39 -15.67
C VAL A 36 -23.00 -26.51 -14.58
N GLY A 37 -24.25 -26.11 -14.74
CA GLY A 37 -24.97 -25.30 -13.76
C GLY A 37 -25.09 -25.98 -12.39
N LYS A 38 -25.35 -27.29 -12.36
CA LYS A 38 -25.43 -28.05 -11.11
C LYS A 38 -24.06 -28.20 -10.44
N LEU A 39 -23.00 -28.41 -11.21
CA LEU A 39 -21.64 -28.44 -10.69
C LEU A 39 -21.25 -27.10 -10.06
N TYR A 40 -21.57 -25.99 -10.72
CA TYR A 40 -21.42 -24.65 -10.15
C TYR A 40 -22.26 -24.45 -8.89
N MET A 41 -23.50 -24.95 -8.84
CA MET A 41 -24.31 -24.87 -7.60
C MET A 41 -23.71 -25.68 -6.45
N MET A 42 -23.24 -26.91 -6.70
CA MET A 42 -22.59 -27.72 -5.67
C MET A 42 -21.32 -27.03 -5.14
N TYR A 43 -20.59 -26.40 -6.05
CA TYR A 43 -19.41 -25.63 -5.72
C TYR A 43 -19.73 -24.35 -4.92
N ASP A 44 -20.59 -23.48 -5.44
CA ASP A 44 -20.87 -22.14 -4.91
C ASP A 44 -21.80 -22.16 -3.69
N ILE A 45 -22.84 -23.00 -3.71
CA ILE A 45 -23.85 -23.08 -2.64
C ILE A 45 -23.54 -24.23 -1.68
N GLY A 46 -23.08 -25.37 -2.23
CA GLY A 46 -22.75 -26.55 -1.45
C GLY A 46 -21.39 -26.49 -0.76
N ASP A 47 -20.56 -25.49 -1.09
CA ASP A 47 -19.19 -25.34 -0.58
C ASP A 47 -18.35 -26.63 -0.78
N CYS A 48 -18.59 -27.27 -1.93
CA CYS A 48 -17.86 -28.45 -2.38
C CYS A 48 -16.57 -28.05 -3.11
N TYR A 49 -15.69 -29.04 -3.31
CA TYR A 49 -14.47 -28.91 -4.14
C TYR A 49 -13.56 -27.76 -3.68
N GLY A 50 -13.02 -27.87 -2.46
CA GLY A 50 -12.14 -26.88 -1.84
C GLY A 50 -12.78 -26.16 -0.65
N GLY A 51 -14.11 -26.08 -0.61
CA GLY A 51 -14.88 -25.51 0.50
C GLY A 51 -14.98 -26.40 1.75
N GLU A 52 -15.72 -25.96 2.77
CA GLU A 52 -15.86 -26.61 4.08
C GLU A 52 -16.42 -28.04 4.00
N ASN A 53 -17.35 -28.27 3.09
CA ASN A 53 -18.05 -29.55 2.93
C ASN A 53 -17.29 -30.57 2.06
N ASP A 54 -16.16 -30.17 1.46
CA ASP A 54 -15.36 -31.07 0.64
C ASP A 54 -14.52 -32.03 1.49
N ALA A 55 -14.87 -33.32 1.44
CA ALA A 55 -14.20 -34.39 2.18
C ALA A 55 -12.83 -34.80 1.58
N ASN A 56 -12.36 -34.13 0.52
CA ASN A 56 -11.10 -34.45 -0.12
C ASN A 56 -9.90 -34.28 0.84
N VAL A 57 -8.97 -35.25 0.80
CA VAL A 57 -7.79 -35.28 1.68
C VAL A 57 -6.90 -34.04 1.50
N LEU A 58 -6.73 -33.56 0.27
CA LEU A 58 -5.95 -32.33 -0.01
C LEU A 58 -6.62 -31.12 0.63
N THR A 59 -7.93 -30.99 0.47
CA THR A 59 -8.69 -29.87 1.02
C THR A 59 -8.57 -29.81 2.54
N LYS A 60 -8.70 -30.97 3.21
CA LYS A 60 -8.49 -31.06 4.65
C LYS A 60 -7.07 -30.68 5.05
N ALA A 61 -6.05 -31.20 4.36
CA ALA A 61 -4.66 -30.89 4.66
C ALA A 61 -4.35 -29.40 4.51
N VAL A 62 -4.81 -28.75 3.44
CA VAL A 62 -4.65 -27.31 3.24
C VAL A 62 -5.35 -26.51 4.34
N ARG A 63 -6.57 -26.87 4.72
CA ARG A 63 -7.28 -26.22 5.83
C ARG A 63 -6.53 -26.37 7.15
N ASP A 64 -6.09 -27.59 7.48
CA ASP A 64 -5.32 -27.87 8.69
C ASP A 64 -4.02 -27.03 8.72
N ASP A 65 -3.31 -26.92 7.60
CA ASP A 65 -2.10 -26.08 7.49
C ASP A 65 -2.42 -24.58 7.62
N LEU A 66 -3.52 -24.10 7.04
CA LEU A 66 -3.94 -22.70 7.15
C LEU A 66 -4.38 -22.32 8.56
N LEU A 67 -4.90 -23.26 9.36
CA LEU A 67 -5.20 -23.05 10.78
C LEU A 67 -3.94 -22.81 11.62
N LEU A 68 -2.78 -23.29 11.18
CA LEU A 68 -1.49 -23.04 11.85
C LEU A 68 -0.94 -21.64 11.55
N VAL A 69 -1.41 -21.00 10.48
CA VAL A 69 -0.99 -19.64 10.11
C VAL A 69 -1.69 -18.64 11.03
N LYS A 70 -0.93 -18.04 11.96
CA LYS A 70 -1.49 -17.02 12.88
C LYS A 70 -2.12 -15.85 12.10
N GLU A 71 -3.27 -15.38 12.55
CA GLU A 71 -3.96 -14.23 11.93
C GLU A 71 -3.11 -12.95 11.89
N LYS A 72 -2.23 -12.75 12.89
CA LYS A 72 -1.40 -11.55 13.01
C LYS A 72 0.01 -11.93 13.45
N PRO A 73 1.00 -12.00 12.55
CA PRO A 73 2.40 -12.13 12.97
C PRO A 73 2.77 -10.89 13.78
N SER A 74 3.62 -11.01 14.79
CA SER A 74 4.05 -9.90 15.67
C SER A 74 5.45 -9.38 15.31
N SER A 75 6.23 -10.15 14.55
CA SER A 75 7.58 -9.79 14.11
C SER A 75 7.79 -10.07 12.62
N GLU A 76 8.88 -9.54 12.06
CA GLU A 76 9.32 -9.86 10.70
C GLU A 76 9.70 -11.34 10.56
N ALA A 77 10.35 -11.92 11.57
CA ALA A 77 10.70 -13.34 11.57
C ALA A 77 9.45 -14.23 11.47
N GLU A 78 8.40 -13.92 12.24
CA GLU A 78 7.12 -14.64 12.16
C GLU A 78 6.43 -14.42 10.80
N LEU A 79 6.52 -13.23 10.21
CA LEU A 79 5.98 -12.98 8.87
C LEU A 79 6.67 -13.84 7.81
N ARG A 80 8.02 -13.96 7.88
CA ARG A 80 8.80 -14.82 6.98
C ARG A 80 8.47 -16.30 7.19
N GLU A 81 8.32 -16.73 8.44
CA GLU A 81 7.91 -18.11 8.77
C GLU A 81 6.53 -18.42 8.18
N GLN A 82 5.55 -17.54 8.35
CA GLN A 82 4.21 -17.70 7.76
C GLN A 82 4.25 -17.71 6.24
N ARG A 83 5.03 -16.82 5.61
CA ARG A 83 5.23 -16.85 4.16
C ARG A 83 5.78 -18.20 3.71
N ASP A 84 6.78 -18.73 4.40
CA ASP A 84 7.41 -20.01 4.05
C ASP A 84 6.43 -21.18 4.24
N GLN A 85 5.58 -21.13 5.27
CA GLN A 85 4.46 -22.08 5.45
C GLN A 85 3.47 -21.99 4.28
N LEU A 86 3.00 -20.80 3.91
CA LEU A 86 2.09 -20.60 2.77
C LEU A 86 2.70 -21.07 1.44
N LEU A 87 4.00 -20.83 1.22
CA LEU A 87 4.74 -21.33 0.06
C LEU A 87 4.80 -22.87 0.02
N ALA A 88 4.95 -23.51 1.18
CA ALA A 88 4.91 -24.97 1.29
C ALA A 88 3.52 -25.51 0.94
N VAL A 89 2.45 -24.88 1.44
CA VAL A 89 1.06 -25.23 1.12
C VAL A 89 0.79 -25.08 -0.38
N LEU A 90 1.17 -23.95 -0.99
CA LEU A 90 1.03 -23.76 -2.45
C LEU A 90 1.80 -24.82 -3.25
N SER A 91 2.99 -25.21 -2.78
CA SER A 91 3.79 -26.26 -3.45
C SER A 91 3.15 -27.65 -3.31
N SER A 92 2.47 -27.93 -2.19
CA SER A 92 1.68 -29.15 -2.01
C SER A 92 0.49 -29.22 -2.97
N ILE A 93 -0.25 -28.11 -3.11
CA ILE A 93 -1.38 -27.99 -4.06
C ILE A 93 -0.89 -28.18 -5.50
N GLU A 94 0.19 -27.51 -5.90
CA GLU A 94 0.78 -27.65 -7.24
C GLU A 94 1.24 -29.09 -7.53
N GLY A 95 1.89 -29.73 -6.55
CA GLY A 95 2.33 -31.12 -6.65
C GLY A 95 1.16 -32.09 -6.82
N SER A 96 0.07 -31.88 -6.08
CA SER A 96 -1.17 -32.64 -6.23
C SER A 96 -1.76 -32.50 -7.64
N LEU A 97 -1.89 -31.27 -8.14
CA LEU A 97 -2.43 -31.04 -9.49
C LEU A 97 -1.55 -31.68 -10.56
N SER A 98 -0.22 -31.53 -10.44
CA SER A 98 0.76 -32.13 -11.35
C SER A 98 0.63 -33.65 -11.42
N ASN A 99 0.37 -34.32 -10.29
CA ASN A 99 0.14 -35.76 -10.26
C ASN A 99 -1.19 -36.14 -10.94
N MET A 100 -2.25 -35.36 -10.70
CA MET A 100 -3.58 -35.60 -11.28
C MET A 100 -3.65 -35.29 -12.78
N MET A 101 -2.74 -34.49 -13.33
CA MET A 101 -2.69 -34.25 -14.78
C MET A 101 -2.56 -35.53 -15.62
N SER A 102 -1.92 -36.57 -15.07
CA SER A 102 -1.75 -37.85 -15.76
C SER A 102 -3.06 -38.57 -16.05
N VAL A 103 -4.13 -38.27 -15.30
CA VAL A 103 -5.47 -38.86 -15.48
C VAL A 103 -6.45 -37.93 -16.20
N MET A 104 -6.02 -36.70 -16.54
CA MET A 104 -6.79 -35.77 -17.36
C MET A 104 -6.51 -36.01 -18.83
N ASP A 105 -7.46 -35.71 -19.71
CA ASP A 105 -7.29 -35.81 -21.17
C ASP A 105 -7.42 -34.46 -21.88
N GLY A 106 -6.88 -34.39 -23.11
CA GLY A 106 -7.09 -33.28 -24.03
C GLY A 106 -6.90 -31.88 -23.43
N GLN A 107 -7.97 -31.07 -23.47
CA GLN A 107 -7.96 -29.69 -23.00
C GLN A 107 -7.82 -29.56 -21.48
N TRP A 108 -8.27 -30.55 -20.71
CA TRP A 108 -8.15 -30.53 -19.24
C TRP A 108 -6.67 -30.52 -18.80
N GLN A 109 -5.80 -31.22 -19.51
CA GLN A 109 -4.34 -31.14 -19.28
C GLN A 109 -3.75 -29.76 -19.64
N VAL A 110 -4.32 -29.07 -20.62
CA VAL A 110 -3.92 -27.70 -20.97
C VAL A 110 -4.31 -26.75 -19.85
N TYR A 111 -5.55 -26.85 -19.36
CA TYR A 111 -6.05 -26.04 -18.25
C TYR A 111 -5.26 -26.26 -16.97
N ALA A 112 -4.95 -27.50 -16.62
CA ALA A 112 -4.11 -27.81 -15.46
C ALA A 112 -2.71 -27.19 -15.57
N ARG A 113 -2.09 -27.19 -16.76
CA ARG A 113 -0.79 -26.52 -16.98
C ARG A 113 -0.87 -25.01 -16.81
N ILE A 114 -1.94 -24.38 -17.29
CA ILE A 114 -2.18 -22.94 -17.09
C ILE A 114 -2.32 -22.66 -15.60
N THR A 115 -3.13 -23.45 -14.88
CA THR A 115 -3.31 -23.33 -13.43
C THR A 115 -1.99 -23.48 -12.66
N ILE A 116 -1.14 -24.46 -13.02
CA ILE A 116 0.19 -24.63 -12.42
C ILE A 116 1.09 -23.41 -12.70
N ALA A 117 1.07 -22.88 -13.93
CA ALA A 117 1.86 -21.70 -14.28
C ALA A 117 1.44 -20.45 -13.48
N GLU A 118 0.13 -20.26 -13.29
CA GLU A 118 -0.42 -19.18 -12.47
C GLU A 118 -0.06 -19.37 -10.98
N MET A 119 -0.14 -20.60 -10.44
CA MET A 119 0.36 -20.92 -9.09
C MET A 119 1.85 -20.59 -8.95
N GLY A 120 2.66 -20.91 -9.96
CA GLY A 120 4.08 -20.57 -10.01
C GLY A 120 4.34 -19.07 -9.92
N SER A 121 3.54 -18.27 -10.62
CA SER A 121 3.57 -16.80 -10.53
C SER A 121 3.19 -16.30 -9.14
N ALA A 122 2.11 -16.82 -8.55
CA ALA A 122 1.69 -16.47 -7.19
C ALA A 122 2.76 -16.81 -6.14
N LYS A 123 3.39 -17.99 -6.23
CA LYS A 123 4.52 -18.37 -5.36
C LYS A 123 5.71 -17.43 -5.52
N ASN A 124 6.03 -17.01 -6.75
CA ASN A 124 7.13 -16.09 -6.99
C ASN A 124 6.84 -14.70 -6.42
N GLU A 125 5.61 -14.19 -6.54
CA GLU A 125 5.20 -12.95 -5.88
C GLU A 125 5.29 -13.08 -4.35
N LEU A 126 4.80 -14.18 -3.78
CA LEU A 126 4.88 -14.44 -2.34
C LEU A 126 6.32 -14.58 -1.84
N ARG A 127 7.22 -15.20 -2.63
CA ARG A 127 8.65 -15.32 -2.28
C ARG A 127 9.36 -13.97 -2.31
N ASN A 128 9.06 -13.14 -3.31
CA ASN A 128 9.72 -11.86 -3.56
C ASN A 128 8.95 -10.67 -2.98
N PHE A 129 8.10 -10.92 -1.98
CA PHE A 129 7.17 -9.95 -1.42
C PHE A 129 7.87 -8.67 -0.93
N ASP A 130 9.08 -8.78 -0.38
CA ASP A 130 9.90 -7.66 0.11
C ASP A 130 10.28 -6.66 -1.00
N SER A 131 10.21 -7.08 -2.27
CA SER A 131 10.68 -6.29 -3.43
C SER A 131 9.56 -5.88 -4.39
N THR A 132 8.34 -6.40 -4.21
CA THR A 132 7.26 -6.28 -5.20
C THR A 132 6.21 -5.27 -4.71
N ILE A 133 6.24 -4.07 -5.29
CA ILE A 133 5.32 -2.95 -4.96
C ILE A 133 3.92 -3.16 -5.56
N ARG A 134 3.80 -3.99 -6.60
CA ARG A 134 2.53 -4.31 -7.27
C ARG A 134 2.41 -5.81 -7.46
N THR A 135 1.43 -6.42 -6.79
CA THR A 135 1.19 -7.86 -6.83
C THR A 135 -0.16 -8.12 -7.48
N ARG A 136 -0.17 -8.97 -8.51
CA ARG A 136 -1.38 -9.27 -9.29
C ARG A 136 -2.39 -10.01 -8.42
N TYR A 137 -1.92 -10.87 -7.52
CA TYR A 137 -2.76 -11.82 -6.80
C TYR A 137 -3.13 -11.37 -5.38
N TRP A 138 -2.79 -10.15 -4.96
CA TRP A 138 -3.08 -9.63 -3.62
C TRP A 138 -4.28 -8.68 -3.56
N PHE A 139 -5.11 -8.66 -4.60
CA PHE A 139 -6.40 -7.95 -4.59
C PHE A 139 -7.54 -8.95 -4.47
N PRO A 140 -8.66 -8.58 -3.81
CA PRO A 140 -9.77 -9.50 -3.59
C PRO A 140 -10.54 -9.48 -4.88
N HIS A 141 -10.10 -10.29 -5.82
CA HIS A 141 -10.95 -10.67 -6.92
C HIS A 141 -12.05 -11.54 -6.30
N GLN A 142 -13.22 -10.94 -6.11
CA GLN A 142 -14.41 -11.62 -5.56
C GLN A 142 -14.95 -12.69 -6.51
N ASP A 143 -14.51 -12.65 -7.77
CA ASP A 143 -14.89 -13.59 -8.80
C ASP A 143 -13.67 -14.46 -9.14
N TYR A 144 -13.86 -15.62 -9.75
CA TYR A 144 -12.83 -16.56 -10.25
C TYR A 144 -11.87 -15.97 -11.30
N SER A 145 -11.74 -14.65 -11.32
CA SER A 145 -10.91 -13.85 -12.20
C SER A 145 -9.41 -14.09 -12.04
N PHE A 146 -9.00 -14.97 -11.12
CA PHE A 146 -7.69 -15.61 -11.16
C PHE A 146 -7.39 -16.20 -12.55
N PHE A 147 -8.42 -16.61 -13.27
CA PHE A 147 -8.36 -17.08 -14.65
C PHE A 147 -9.10 -16.19 -15.65
N GLU A 148 -9.54 -14.98 -15.30
CA GLU A 148 -10.21 -14.10 -16.24
C GLU A 148 -9.20 -13.12 -16.83
N GLN A 149 -9.23 -12.97 -18.15
CA GLN A 149 -8.44 -11.92 -18.79
C GLN A 149 -9.00 -10.56 -18.34
N GLN A 150 -8.21 -9.81 -17.57
CA GLN A 150 -8.58 -8.49 -17.05
C GLN A 150 -9.03 -7.50 -18.14
N GLU A 151 -8.56 -7.66 -19.38
CA GLU A 151 -8.92 -6.76 -20.49
C GLU A 151 -10.23 -7.13 -21.20
N THR A 152 -10.68 -8.39 -21.10
CA THR A 152 -11.80 -8.89 -21.93
C THR A 152 -13.00 -9.39 -21.12
N GLY A 153 -12.85 -9.60 -19.80
CA GLY A 153 -13.91 -10.19 -18.97
C GLY A 153 -14.29 -11.62 -19.39
N LYS A 154 -13.37 -12.29 -20.10
CA LYS A 154 -13.53 -13.70 -20.51
C LYS A 154 -12.63 -14.56 -19.64
N PHE A 155 -13.19 -15.64 -19.12
CA PHE A 155 -12.39 -16.71 -18.54
C PHE A 155 -11.41 -17.22 -19.60
N LEU A 156 -10.14 -17.39 -19.21
CA LEU A 156 -9.08 -18.07 -19.95
C LEU A 156 -9.51 -19.50 -20.31
N ILE A 157 -10.49 -20.04 -19.59
CA ILE A 157 -10.96 -21.42 -19.68
C ILE A 157 -12.49 -21.43 -19.85
N ASP A 158 -12.97 -21.93 -20.99
CA ASP A 158 -14.40 -22.15 -21.26
C ASP A 158 -14.80 -23.57 -20.84
N TYR A 159 -14.96 -23.77 -19.53
CA TYR A 159 -15.33 -25.06 -18.96
C TYR A 159 -16.66 -25.59 -19.50
N ALA A 160 -17.60 -24.69 -19.83
CA ALA A 160 -18.93 -25.07 -20.29
C ALA A 160 -18.84 -25.75 -21.66
N ALA A 161 -18.10 -25.16 -22.61
CA ALA A 161 -17.92 -25.74 -23.94
C ALA A 161 -17.27 -27.14 -23.90
N GLU A 162 -16.25 -27.33 -23.06
CA GLU A 162 -15.57 -28.64 -22.94
C GLU A 162 -16.46 -29.71 -22.28
N ILE A 163 -17.23 -29.33 -21.25
CA ILE A 163 -18.19 -30.25 -20.63
C ILE A 163 -19.32 -30.58 -21.61
N ASP A 164 -19.87 -29.60 -22.32
CA ASP A 164 -20.94 -29.83 -23.31
C ASP A 164 -20.46 -30.76 -24.44
N ALA A 165 -19.20 -30.61 -24.87
CA ALA A 165 -18.58 -31.49 -25.86
C ALA A 165 -18.34 -32.92 -25.34
N ALA A 166 -18.03 -33.09 -24.05
CA ALA A 166 -17.82 -34.38 -23.41
C ALA A 166 -19.12 -35.07 -22.97
N CYS A 167 -20.19 -34.30 -22.77
CA CYS A 167 -21.48 -34.74 -22.23
C CYS A 167 -22.66 -34.51 -23.21
N PRO A 168 -22.62 -35.02 -24.45
CA PRO A 168 -23.61 -34.69 -25.49
C PRO A 168 -25.01 -35.27 -25.24
N SER A 169 -25.14 -36.23 -24.32
CA SER A 169 -26.41 -36.88 -23.98
C SER A 169 -26.89 -36.51 -22.57
N ALA A 170 -28.16 -36.80 -22.27
CA ALA A 170 -28.73 -36.56 -20.95
C ALA A 170 -28.04 -37.39 -19.84
N GLY A 171 -27.49 -38.56 -20.17
CA GLY A 171 -26.80 -39.43 -19.20
C GLY A 171 -25.34 -39.04 -18.95
N ILE A 172 -24.75 -39.62 -17.90
CA ILE A 172 -23.32 -39.47 -17.57
C ILE A 172 -22.58 -40.75 -17.98
N ASP A 173 -22.10 -40.78 -19.21
CA ASP A 173 -21.20 -41.85 -19.68
C ASP A 173 -19.77 -41.69 -19.11
N GLU A 174 -18.88 -42.64 -19.40
CA GLU A 174 -17.51 -42.65 -18.89
C GLU A 174 -16.72 -41.40 -19.31
N ARG A 175 -16.91 -40.91 -20.54
CA ARG A 175 -16.25 -39.71 -21.06
C ARG A 175 -16.74 -38.45 -20.35
N CYS A 176 -18.06 -38.31 -20.20
CA CYS A 176 -18.68 -37.22 -19.48
C CYS A 176 -18.23 -37.22 -18.01
N ARG A 177 -18.19 -38.39 -17.37
CA ARG A 177 -17.70 -38.56 -16.00
C ARG A 177 -16.24 -38.12 -15.85
N ALA A 178 -15.36 -38.52 -16.77
CA ALA A 178 -13.95 -38.11 -16.76
C ALA A 178 -13.77 -36.60 -16.91
N ALA A 179 -14.56 -35.95 -17.77
CA ALA A 179 -14.53 -34.50 -17.94
C ALA A 179 -15.02 -33.76 -16.68
N LEU A 180 -16.14 -34.20 -16.09
CA LEU A 180 -16.66 -33.65 -14.82
C LEU A 180 -15.65 -33.82 -13.68
N GLN A 181 -15.00 -34.99 -13.57
CA GLN A 181 -13.94 -35.24 -12.60
C GLN A 181 -12.75 -34.29 -12.79
N SER A 182 -12.33 -34.07 -14.03
CA SER A 182 -11.24 -33.14 -14.36
C SER A 182 -11.59 -31.71 -13.96
N GLN A 183 -12.83 -31.27 -14.21
CA GLN A 183 -13.31 -29.96 -13.78
C GLN A 183 -13.31 -29.82 -12.25
N ILE A 184 -13.81 -30.83 -11.53
CA ILE A 184 -13.82 -30.86 -10.06
C ILE A 184 -12.41 -30.77 -9.50
N ILE A 185 -11.47 -31.49 -10.09
CA ILE A 185 -10.06 -31.39 -9.70
C ILE A 185 -9.57 -29.96 -9.88
N LEU A 186 -9.82 -29.32 -11.03
CA LEU A 186 -9.39 -27.95 -11.26
C LEU A 186 -10.04 -26.97 -10.28
N PHE A 187 -11.36 -26.99 -10.12
CA PHE A 187 -12.09 -26.12 -9.20
C PHE A 187 -11.54 -26.22 -7.79
N ARG A 188 -11.32 -27.46 -7.30
CA ARG A 188 -10.68 -27.70 -6.00
C ARG A 188 -9.32 -27.02 -5.89
N HIS A 189 -8.43 -27.22 -6.85
CA HIS A 189 -7.09 -26.64 -6.75
C HIS A 189 -7.10 -25.11 -6.86
N ILE A 190 -8.00 -24.55 -7.66
CA ILE A 190 -8.19 -23.10 -7.80
C ILE A 190 -8.68 -22.50 -6.48
N GLU A 191 -9.70 -23.12 -5.87
CA GLU A 191 -10.30 -22.65 -4.64
C GLU A 191 -9.31 -22.74 -3.46
N LEU A 192 -8.54 -23.83 -3.37
CA LEU A 192 -7.51 -23.97 -2.35
C LEU A 192 -6.41 -22.91 -2.49
N VAL A 193 -5.97 -22.59 -3.71
CA VAL A 193 -5.04 -21.47 -3.94
C VAL A 193 -5.65 -20.15 -3.50
N ARG A 194 -6.94 -19.91 -3.83
CA ARG A 194 -7.64 -18.70 -3.40
C ARG A 194 -7.65 -18.56 -1.89
N GLN A 195 -7.96 -19.62 -1.15
CA GLN A 195 -7.96 -19.62 0.32
C GLN A 195 -6.58 -19.31 0.90
N VAL A 196 -5.52 -19.92 0.34
CA VAL A 196 -4.13 -19.67 0.76
C VAL A 196 -3.75 -18.21 0.54
N LEU A 197 -4.16 -17.62 -0.59
CA LEU A 197 -3.85 -16.23 -0.94
C LEU A 197 -4.77 -15.20 -0.26
N ALA A 198 -5.95 -15.62 0.23
CA ALA A 198 -6.89 -14.78 0.97
C ALA A 198 -6.53 -14.64 2.47
N ASN A 199 -5.51 -15.35 2.95
CA ASN A 199 -5.12 -15.39 4.36
C ASN A 199 -4.79 -13.99 4.97
N PRO A 200 -5.09 -13.74 6.26
CA PRO A 200 -4.79 -12.49 7.01
C PRO A 200 -3.38 -11.90 6.87
N VAL A 201 -2.39 -12.71 6.48
CA VAL A 201 -1.07 -12.22 6.05
C VAL A 201 -1.22 -11.08 5.04
N ARG A 202 -2.19 -11.17 4.13
CA ARG A 202 -2.52 -10.16 3.13
C ARG A 202 -2.99 -8.83 3.71
N GLU A 203 -3.86 -8.82 4.73
CA GLU A 203 -4.31 -7.57 5.37
C GLU A 203 -3.15 -6.85 6.04
N LYS A 204 -2.29 -7.60 6.73
CA LYS A 204 -1.09 -7.02 7.34
C LYS A 204 -0.09 -6.54 6.29
N LEU A 205 0.07 -7.28 5.19
CA LEU A 205 0.92 -6.87 4.06
C LEU A 205 0.41 -5.59 3.41
N GLN A 206 -0.91 -5.45 3.24
CA GLN A 206 -1.51 -4.22 2.76
C GLN A 206 -1.25 -3.06 3.74
N ALA A 207 -1.41 -3.28 5.04
CA ALA A 207 -1.10 -2.26 6.04
C ALA A 207 0.39 -1.84 6.02
N ILE A 208 1.30 -2.78 5.81
CA ILE A 208 2.74 -2.48 5.64
C ILE A 208 2.97 -1.70 4.34
N HIS A 209 2.34 -2.10 3.25
CA HIS A 209 2.43 -1.39 1.97
C HIS A 209 1.93 0.06 2.09
N GLU A 210 0.77 0.28 2.73
CA GLU A 210 0.23 1.61 2.97
C GLU A 210 1.17 2.46 3.84
N GLN A 211 1.80 1.86 4.85
CA GLN A 211 2.83 2.53 5.64
C GLN A 211 4.05 2.89 4.80
N LEU A 212 4.53 2.00 3.94
CA LEU A 212 5.67 2.26 3.05
C LEU A 212 5.37 3.38 2.04
N VAL A 213 4.18 3.38 1.45
CA VAL A 213 3.72 4.43 0.54
C VAL A 213 3.68 5.78 1.27
N GLN A 214 3.15 5.81 2.50
CA GLN A 214 3.15 7.01 3.32
C GLN A 214 4.58 7.48 3.63
N LEU A 215 5.47 6.58 4.01
CA LEU A 215 6.86 6.92 4.30
C LEU A 215 7.61 7.47 3.09
N ASP A 216 7.39 6.89 1.91
CA ASP A 216 8.04 7.39 0.69
C ASP A 216 7.52 8.80 0.34
N ALA A 217 6.22 9.06 0.50
CA ALA A 217 5.64 10.40 0.33
C ALA A 217 6.18 11.40 1.37
N GLU A 218 6.38 10.99 2.62
CA GLU A 218 7.03 11.83 3.64
C GLU A 218 8.48 12.14 3.26
N TRP A 219 9.22 11.15 2.76
CA TRP A 219 10.60 11.34 2.31
C TRP A 219 10.71 12.23 1.08
N GLU A 220 9.83 12.03 0.10
CA GLU A 220 9.73 12.88 -1.09
C GLU A 220 9.45 14.34 -0.68
N TYR A 221 8.47 14.56 0.21
CA TYR A 221 8.21 15.88 0.77
C TYR A 221 9.43 16.47 1.47
N TYR A 222 10.14 15.69 2.29
CA TYR A 222 11.35 16.16 2.99
C TYR A 222 12.45 16.62 2.04
N PHE A 223 12.59 15.97 0.88
CA PHE A 223 13.65 16.31 -0.08
C PHE A 223 13.25 17.40 -1.07
N GLU A 224 11.98 17.50 -1.44
CA GLU A 224 11.51 18.31 -2.58
C GLU A 224 10.67 19.51 -2.12
N ASP A 225 9.78 19.32 -1.15
CA ASP A 225 8.85 20.34 -0.67
C ASP A 225 9.34 21.07 0.59
N ALA A 226 10.17 20.44 1.43
CA ALA A 226 10.74 21.06 2.62
C ALA A 226 11.68 22.25 2.27
N ARG A 227 12.07 23.04 3.28
CA ARG A 227 13.09 24.07 3.03
C ARG A 227 14.38 23.40 2.60
N SER A 228 15.13 24.08 1.73
CA SER A 228 16.45 23.59 1.37
C SER A 228 17.35 23.53 2.62
N GLN A 229 18.34 22.64 2.54
CA GLN A 229 19.33 22.49 3.60
C GLN A 229 20.70 22.40 2.96
N PHE A 230 21.64 23.10 3.54
CA PHE A 230 23.05 22.90 3.21
C PHE A 230 23.57 21.61 3.81
N TRP A 231 24.71 21.16 3.29
CA TRP A 231 25.30 19.87 3.67
C TRP A 231 25.60 19.78 5.17
N TRP A 232 25.98 20.89 5.82
CA TRP A 232 26.20 20.91 7.27
C TRP A 232 24.89 20.81 8.07
N GLU A 233 23.85 21.52 7.63
CA GLU A 233 22.51 21.44 8.25
C GLU A 233 21.97 20.03 8.13
N PHE A 234 22.16 19.43 6.97
CA PHE A 234 21.79 18.05 6.69
C PHE A 234 22.49 17.06 7.63
N MET A 235 23.81 17.19 7.83
CA MET A 235 24.56 16.33 8.77
C MET A 235 24.07 16.48 10.21
N ALA A 236 23.83 17.72 10.68
CA ALA A 236 23.35 17.96 12.04
C ALA A 236 21.94 17.42 12.27
N ASN A 237 21.03 17.62 11.31
CA ASN A 237 19.68 17.05 11.39
C ASN A 237 19.74 15.51 11.39
N ASN A 238 20.65 14.89 10.64
CA ASN A 238 20.79 13.44 10.66
C ASN A 238 21.21 12.93 12.05
N ALA A 239 22.21 13.56 12.67
CA ALA A 239 22.72 13.14 13.97
C ALA A 239 21.68 13.27 15.09
N ILE A 240 20.76 14.23 14.98
CA ILE A 240 19.74 14.51 16.00
C ILE A 240 18.50 13.63 15.83
N TYR A 241 18.12 13.33 14.60
CA TYR A 241 16.89 12.61 14.27
C TYR A 241 17.16 11.18 13.78
N ASP A 242 18.21 10.56 14.29
CA ASP A 242 18.55 9.17 14.05
C ASP A 242 17.57 8.24 14.81
N PRO A 243 16.68 7.50 14.15
CA PRO A 243 15.75 6.62 14.85
C PRO A 243 16.50 5.43 15.46
N ALA A 244 16.26 5.14 16.74
CA ALA A 244 16.84 3.97 17.38
C ALA A 244 16.07 2.68 16.98
N GLY A 245 16.76 1.73 16.35
CA GLY A 245 16.30 0.34 16.15
C GLY A 245 15.78 0.00 14.75
N ASP A 246 15.28 -1.23 14.59
CA ASP A 246 14.89 -1.85 13.29
C ASP A 246 13.54 -1.35 12.73
N THR A 247 13.15 -0.09 12.99
CA THR A 247 11.92 0.48 12.45
C THR A 247 12.18 1.19 11.13
N LEU A 248 11.21 1.13 10.21
CA LEU A 248 11.27 1.93 8.98
C LEU A 248 11.48 3.41 9.31
N ALA A 249 12.63 3.94 8.88
CA ALA A 249 13.05 5.27 9.26
C ALA A 249 12.15 6.36 8.67
N ARG A 250 11.49 7.13 9.54
CA ARG A 250 10.73 8.31 9.14
C ARG A 250 11.66 9.50 8.92
N PRO A 251 11.34 10.42 8.00
CA PRO A 251 12.04 11.69 7.95
C PRO A 251 11.82 12.49 9.24
N PRO A 252 12.77 13.39 9.58
CA PRO A 252 12.63 14.27 10.73
C PRO A 252 11.32 15.07 10.72
N ALA A 253 10.66 15.21 11.87
CA ALA A 253 9.46 16.04 12.01
C ALA A 253 9.76 17.57 11.95
N GLY A 254 11.03 17.95 11.87
CA GLY A 254 11.48 19.33 11.75
C GLY A 254 12.88 19.41 11.15
N GLN A 255 13.28 20.62 10.76
CA GLN A 255 14.59 20.94 10.23
C GLN A 255 15.22 22.02 11.11
N LEU A 256 16.40 21.74 11.65
CA LEU A 256 17.28 22.76 12.18
C LEU A 256 17.95 23.50 11.03
N ILE A 257 17.94 24.82 11.14
CA ILE A 257 18.53 25.75 10.19
C ILE A 257 19.65 26.47 10.93
N PHE A 258 20.83 26.57 10.35
CA PHE A 258 21.92 27.36 10.93
C PHE A 258 22.95 27.70 9.87
N MET A 259 23.47 28.93 9.97
CA MET A 259 24.37 29.51 8.98
C MET A 259 23.80 29.41 7.55
N HIS A 260 22.49 29.62 7.41
CA HIS A 260 21.79 29.49 6.12
C HIS A 260 21.80 30.82 5.36
N PHE A 261 22.29 30.82 4.13
CA PHE A 261 22.47 32.00 3.30
C PHE A 261 21.25 32.17 2.42
N ASN A 262 20.64 33.34 2.46
CA ASN A 262 19.46 33.67 1.68
C ASN A 262 19.52 35.13 1.20
N ALA A 263 18.55 35.53 0.38
CA ALA A 263 18.34 36.90 -0.03
C ALA A 263 16.88 37.30 0.20
N ALA A 264 16.64 38.58 0.47
CA ALA A 264 15.31 39.15 0.60
C ALA A 264 15.22 40.51 -0.07
N VAL A 265 13.98 40.96 -0.23
CA VAL A 265 13.67 42.37 -0.45
C VAL A 265 13.38 42.99 0.92
N GLU A 266 14.13 44.03 1.27
CA GLU A 266 13.96 44.86 2.46
C GLU A 266 13.10 46.08 2.12
N TYR A 267 12.07 46.34 2.92
CA TYR A 267 11.28 47.56 2.92
C TYR A 267 11.64 48.45 4.11
N VAL A 268 11.96 49.71 3.83
CA VAL A 268 12.32 50.73 4.84
C VAL A 268 11.25 51.83 4.83
N SER A 269 10.59 52.04 5.96
CA SER A 269 9.38 52.89 6.01
C SER A 269 9.65 54.40 6.05
N ASN A 270 10.88 54.85 6.34
CA ASN A 270 11.12 56.22 6.78
C ASN A 270 12.40 56.88 6.21
N SER A 271 12.69 56.70 4.92
CA SER A 271 13.81 57.43 4.29
C SER A 271 13.38 58.85 3.89
N GLU A 272 13.83 59.89 4.60
CA GLU A 272 13.49 61.29 4.31
C GLU A 272 14.03 61.83 2.97
N ASN A 273 14.84 61.06 2.23
CA ASN A 273 15.33 61.41 0.89
C ASN A 273 15.22 60.24 -0.11
N VAL A 274 14.19 60.29 -0.96
CA VAL A 274 14.10 59.87 -2.38
C VAL A 274 14.48 58.41 -2.80
N ASP A 275 13.51 57.78 -3.48
CA ASP A 275 13.61 56.78 -4.58
C ASP A 275 13.90 55.28 -4.37
N ARG A 276 14.16 54.74 -3.17
CA ARG A 276 14.22 53.26 -3.03
C ARG A 276 13.65 52.76 -1.71
N ALA A 277 12.33 52.57 -1.68
CA ALA A 277 11.66 51.90 -0.57
C ALA A 277 11.95 50.39 -0.51
N TYR A 278 12.61 49.81 -1.53
CA TYR A 278 12.91 48.38 -1.61
C TYR A 278 14.38 48.14 -1.98
N ASN A 279 15.12 47.42 -1.13
CA ASN A 279 16.52 47.05 -1.35
C ASN A 279 16.68 45.53 -1.38
N LEU A 280 17.59 45.01 -2.20
CA LEU A 280 18.00 43.61 -2.10
C LEU A 280 18.97 43.48 -0.93
N VAL A 281 18.68 42.57 0.01
CA VAL A 281 19.47 42.34 1.21
C VAL A 281 19.95 40.89 1.25
N GLY A 282 21.22 40.69 1.63
CA GLY A 282 21.73 39.38 1.97
C GLY A 282 21.31 38.99 3.39
N ILE A 283 20.89 37.75 3.58
CA ILE A 283 20.48 37.21 4.89
C ILE A 283 21.38 36.03 5.25
N VAL A 284 21.75 35.95 6.52
CA VAL A 284 22.27 34.75 7.16
C VAL A 284 21.33 34.37 8.29
N GLU A 285 20.67 33.21 8.18
CA GLU A 285 19.93 32.62 9.29
C GLU A 285 20.93 31.95 10.24
N LEU A 286 21.15 32.58 11.39
CA LEU A 286 22.14 32.15 12.37
C LEU A 286 21.72 30.83 13.03
N VAL A 287 20.47 30.77 13.45
CA VAL A 287 19.83 29.59 14.02
C VAL A 287 18.34 29.67 13.77
N GLY A 288 17.73 28.53 13.44
CA GLY A 288 16.32 28.43 13.15
C GLY A 288 15.79 27.02 13.28
N TYR A 289 14.48 26.94 13.32
CA TYR A 289 13.76 25.68 13.34
C TYR A 289 12.55 25.78 12.43
N ASN A 290 12.41 24.80 11.55
CA ASN A 290 11.28 24.66 10.65
C ASN A 290 10.51 23.38 10.99
N ARG A 291 9.27 23.51 11.45
CA ARG A 291 8.42 22.38 11.79
C ARG A 291 7.76 21.82 10.53
N LEU A 292 8.07 20.58 10.20
CA LEU A 292 7.45 19.90 9.07
C LEU A 292 6.09 19.30 9.46
N ARG A 293 5.18 19.29 8.50
CA ARG A 293 3.85 18.71 8.63
C ARG A 293 3.54 17.92 7.36
N TRP A 294 3.35 16.62 7.53
CA TRP A 294 3.02 15.70 6.44
C TRP A 294 1.55 15.89 6.01
N LYS A 295 1.24 15.68 4.73
CA LYS A 295 -0.04 16.08 4.10
C LYS A 295 -1.27 15.29 4.57
N ASP A 296 -1.14 14.33 5.49
CA ASP A 296 -2.10 13.23 5.63
C ASP A 296 -3.11 13.30 6.79
N LYS A 297 -3.20 14.36 7.60
CA LYS A 297 -4.08 14.28 8.79
C LYS A 297 -5.18 15.30 9.00
N ASP A 298 -5.17 16.52 8.44
CA ASP A 298 -6.31 17.43 8.59
C ASP A 298 -6.21 18.63 7.64
N ALA A 299 -7.34 19.07 7.07
CA ALA A 299 -7.40 20.17 6.11
C ALA A 299 -7.00 21.56 6.64
N TYR A 300 -7.00 21.73 7.96
CA TYR A 300 -6.92 23.05 8.59
C TYR A 300 -5.66 23.25 9.47
N SER A 301 -4.78 22.24 9.62
CA SER A 301 -3.49 22.33 10.36
C SER A 301 -2.25 22.27 9.43
N LYS A 302 -2.45 22.60 8.13
CA LYS A 302 -1.66 22.07 7.00
C LYS A 302 -0.29 22.68 6.70
N TRP A 303 0.10 23.80 7.30
CA TRP A 303 1.26 24.54 6.79
C TRP A 303 2.50 24.32 7.66
N PRO A 304 3.63 23.92 7.07
CA PRO A 304 4.90 23.94 7.78
C PRO A 304 5.21 25.38 8.17
N VAL A 305 5.67 25.55 9.40
CA VAL A 305 5.99 26.86 9.98
C VAL A 305 7.34 26.80 10.65
N GLY A 306 8.11 27.85 10.49
CA GLY A 306 9.43 27.95 11.09
C GLY A 306 9.73 29.35 11.59
N MET A 307 10.78 29.45 12.40
CA MET A 307 11.34 30.72 12.83
C MET A 307 12.86 30.64 12.87
N SER A 308 13.51 31.74 12.51
CA SER A 308 14.95 31.90 12.53
C SER A 308 15.35 33.23 13.15
N VAL A 309 16.50 33.24 13.82
CA VAL A 309 17.26 34.45 14.14
C VAL A 309 18.14 34.75 12.94
N ILE A 310 18.09 35.98 12.45
CA ILE A 310 18.77 36.38 11.22
C ILE A 310 19.74 37.53 11.45
N ALA A 311 20.80 37.55 10.65
CA ALA A 311 21.62 38.70 10.39
C ALA A 311 21.42 39.14 8.93
N THR A 312 21.29 40.44 8.69
CA THR A 312 21.19 41.02 7.36
C THR A 312 22.46 41.78 7.01
N TYR A 313 22.79 41.83 5.71
CA TYR A 313 23.86 42.63 5.16
C TYR A 313 23.37 43.44 3.97
N VAL A 314 23.46 44.77 4.08
CA VAL A 314 23.17 45.73 3.00
C VAL A 314 24.37 46.65 2.89
N PRO A 315 25.10 46.66 1.75
CA PRO A 315 26.19 47.61 1.56
C PRO A 315 25.63 49.04 1.59
N ALA A 316 25.84 49.76 2.69
CA ALA A 316 25.26 51.07 2.88
C ALA A 316 26.30 52.17 2.60
N THR A 317 25.86 53.30 2.03
CA THR A 317 26.70 54.50 1.89
C THR A 317 26.70 55.35 3.16
N LYS A 318 25.73 55.13 4.06
CA LYS A 318 25.56 55.72 5.40
C LYS A 318 24.88 54.71 6.33
N GLY A 319 25.21 54.73 7.62
CA GLY A 319 24.67 53.79 8.62
C GLY A 319 25.49 52.51 8.77
N ASP A 320 24.93 51.52 9.46
CA ASP A 320 25.53 50.19 9.65
C ASP A 320 25.22 49.29 8.46
N ASP A 321 26.22 48.48 8.06
CA ASP A 321 26.06 47.48 7.01
C ASP A 321 25.28 46.24 7.48
N PHE A 322 25.21 46.01 8.79
CA PHE A 322 24.64 44.80 9.38
C PHE A 322 23.40 45.10 10.22
N GLY A 323 22.39 44.25 10.11
CA GLY A 323 21.20 44.25 10.97
C GLY A 323 20.96 42.88 11.61
N TYR A 324 20.20 42.86 12.70
CA TYR A 324 19.78 41.61 13.35
C TYR A 324 18.28 41.60 13.57
N GLY A 325 17.69 40.40 13.54
CA GLY A 325 16.26 40.28 13.71
C GLY A 325 15.74 38.86 13.71
N LEU A 326 14.45 38.76 13.43
CA LEU A 326 13.72 37.50 13.41
C LEU A 326 13.07 37.32 12.03
N MET A 327 12.96 36.07 11.61
CA MET A 327 12.28 35.67 10.40
C MET A 327 11.32 34.53 10.71
N ALA A 328 10.09 34.64 10.23
CA ALA A 328 9.09 33.59 10.25
C ALA A 328 8.98 32.97 8.86
N HIS A 329 8.87 31.65 8.79
CA HIS A 329 8.76 30.88 7.57
C HIS A 329 7.39 30.23 7.48
N VAL A 330 6.77 30.30 6.30
CA VAL A 330 5.43 29.77 6.04
C VAL A 330 5.46 28.97 4.75
N LYS A 331 4.90 27.76 4.77
CA LYS A 331 4.84 26.84 3.63
C LYS A 331 6.22 26.41 3.08
N ASN A 332 7.30 26.60 3.83
CA ASN A 332 8.69 26.39 3.39
C ASN A 332 9.12 27.25 2.19
N GLU A 333 8.28 28.16 1.72
CA GLU A 333 8.49 28.93 0.49
C GLU A 333 8.64 30.42 0.80
N PHE A 334 7.76 30.94 1.66
CA PHE A 334 7.69 32.35 1.97
C PHE A 334 8.29 32.62 3.34
N SER A 335 9.08 33.69 3.44
CA SER A 335 9.62 34.14 4.72
C SER A 335 9.39 35.63 4.91
N PHE A 336 8.96 35.98 6.11
CA PHE A 336 8.70 37.36 6.53
C PHE A 336 9.56 37.67 7.73
N GLY A 337 10.34 38.74 7.66
CA GLY A 337 11.25 39.11 8.73
C GLY A 337 11.11 40.56 9.15
N ALA A 338 11.64 40.85 10.32
CA ALA A 338 11.86 42.20 10.79
C ALA A 338 13.26 42.29 11.38
N THR A 339 14.02 43.29 10.95
CA THR A 339 15.40 43.53 11.41
C THR A 339 15.55 44.93 11.94
N ARG A 340 16.47 45.11 12.89
CA ARG A 340 16.87 46.43 13.38
C ARG A 340 18.28 46.75 12.89
N ARG A 341 18.47 47.94 12.32
CA ARG A 341 19.74 48.44 11.79
C ARG A 341 19.79 49.96 11.82
N ASP A 342 20.98 50.54 11.95
CA ASP A 342 21.17 51.98 11.78
C ASP A 342 21.22 52.34 10.28
N THR A 343 20.30 53.19 9.82
CA THR A 343 20.20 53.61 8.42
C THR A 343 20.99 54.90 8.11
N GLY A 344 21.71 55.43 9.10
CA GLY A 344 22.39 56.74 9.04
C GLY A 344 21.54 57.88 9.58
N ASP A 345 20.22 57.68 9.69
CA ASP A 345 19.25 58.58 10.31
C ASP A 345 18.77 58.06 11.69
N GLY A 346 19.42 57.00 12.20
CA GLY A 346 19.13 56.34 13.46
C GLY A 346 18.78 54.87 13.30
N ALA A 347 18.57 54.19 14.44
CA ALA A 347 18.22 52.78 14.46
C ALA A 347 16.74 52.57 14.11
N GLU A 348 16.47 51.93 12.97
CA GLU A 348 15.12 51.71 12.44
C GLU A 348 14.81 50.21 12.32
N ILE A 349 13.52 49.89 12.29
CA ILE A 349 13.02 48.54 12.00
C ILE A 349 12.70 48.46 10.51
N THR A 350 13.30 47.48 9.82
CA THR A 350 13.07 47.19 8.42
C THR A 350 12.32 45.87 8.26
N TRP A 351 11.48 45.76 7.23
CA TRP A 351 10.66 44.59 6.97
C TRP A 351 11.23 43.79 5.81
N LEU A 352 11.29 42.47 5.94
CA LEU A 352 11.90 41.59 4.95
C LEU A 352 10.88 40.65 4.34
N PHE A 353 10.97 40.45 3.04
CA PHE A 353 10.26 39.40 2.32
C PHE A 353 11.24 38.57 1.49
N SER A 354 11.24 37.27 1.71
CA SER A 354 12.09 36.30 1.00
C SER A 354 11.28 35.15 0.43
N ILE A 355 11.72 34.66 -0.72
CA ILE A 355 11.26 33.40 -1.32
C ILE A 355 12.47 32.47 -1.37
N ASP A 356 12.29 31.22 -0.98
CA ASP A 356 13.36 30.22 -1.04
C ASP A 356 13.70 29.86 -2.51
N LEU A 357 14.65 30.59 -3.09
CA LEU A 357 15.14 30.36 -4.46
C LEU A 357 16.16 29.23 -4.53
N SER A 358 16.69 28.77 -3.40
CA SER A 358 17.76 27.79 -3.39
C SER A 358 17.31 26.42 -3.92
N LYS A 359 15.99 26.14 -3.89
CA LYS A 359 15.38 24.98 -4.56
C LYS A 359 15.64 24.92 -6.07
N LEU A 360 15.85 26.07 -6.72
CA LEU A 360 16.14 26.12 -8.17
C LEU A 360 17.59 25.69 -8.50
N PHE A 361 18.48 25.70 -7.50
CA PHE A 361 19.91 25.44 -7.70
C PHE A 361 20.40 24.18 -7.00
N LEU A 362 19.62 23.66 -6.04
CA LEU A 362 19.97 22.51 -5.20
C LEU A 362 19.19 21.26 -5.63
N GLU A 363 19.42 20.79 -6.86
CA GLU A 363 18.94 19.46 -7.26
C GLU A 363 19.78 18.40 -6.55
N LYS A 364 19.17 17.67 -5.60
CA LYS A 364 19.86 16.62 -4.84
C LYS A 364 20.00 15.37 -5.71
N SER A 365 21.22 14.88 -5.87
CA SER A 365 21.45 13.64 -6.62
C SER A 365 20.76 12.44 -5.98
N VAL A 366 20.38 11.46 -6.81
CA VAL A 366 19.77 10.21 -6.35
C VAL A 366 20.66 9.48 -5.35
N GLN A 367 21.99 9.54 -5.50
CA GLN A 367 22.91 8.92 -4.54
C GLN A 367 22.84 9.55 -3.15
N VAL A 368 22.71 10.89 -3.05
CA VAL A 368 22.58 11.59 -1.76
C VAL A 368 21.25 11.25 -1.09
N LYS A 369 20.14 11.24 -1.86
CA LYS A 369 18.83 10.80 -1.35
C LYS A 369 18.92 9.36 -0.81
N LYS A 370 19.57 8.46 -1.55
CA LYS A 370 19.72 7.05 -1.17
C LYS A 370 20.60 6.87 0.06
N GLN A 371 21.77 7.52 0.13
CA GLN A 371 22.66 7.44 1.30
C GLN A 371 21.96 7.89 2.57
N PHE A 372 21.10 8.90 2.51
CA PHE A 372 20.36 9.35 3.69
C PHE A 372 19.25 8.40 4.12
N ARG A 373 18.57 7.79 3.14
CA ARG A 373 17.60 6.73 3.41
C ARG A 373 18.28 5.46 3.95
N SER A 374 19.55 5.20 3.58
CA SER A 374 20.28 3.98 3.91
C SER A 374 21.26 4.07 5.08
N LEU A 375 21.58 5.28 5.57
CA LEU A 375 22.40 5.49 6.77
C LEU A 375 21.59 5.27 8.07
N ARG A 376 20.47 4.56 7.98
CA ARG A 376 19.51 4.32 9.05
C ARG A 376 19.13 2.86 9.06
#